data_AF-A0A960DPI9-F1
#
_entry.id   AF-A0A960DPI9-F1
#
_cell.length_a   1.000
_cell.length_b   1.000
_cell.length_c   1.000
_cell.angle_alpha   90.00
_cell.angle_beta   90.00
_cell.angle_gamma   90.00
#
_symmetry.space_group_name_H-M   'P 1'
#
loop_
_entity.id
_entity.type
_entity.pdbx_description
1 polymer ?
#
loop_
_entity_poly.entity_id
_entity_poly.type
_entity_poly.pdbx_seq_one_letter_code
_entity_poly.pdbx_strand_id
1 'polypeptide(L)'
;LMCGTDSVKARNVAANPNVALHWQVTEKGDGLEVWGTATVHDDLETKRRLWTGVFDYDLNLFAPGGPDNSPGTGFMAVHPERAMWLGAYGMNGIERWRKP
;
A
#
# COMPACT_ATOMS: atom_id res chain seq x y z
N LEU A 1 -3.41 -1.79 -0.58
CA LEU A 1 -3.72 -0.34 -0.71
C LEU A 1 -4.86 -0.17 -1.69
N MET A 2 -5.89 0.64 -1.42
CA MET A 2 -6.89 0.97 -2.46
C MET A 2 -6.29 1.95 -3.48
N CYS A 3 -6.57 1.78 -4.77
CA CYS A 3 -6.07 2.66 -5.83
C CYS A 3 -6.99 2.70 -7.05
N GLY A 4 -6.81 3.74 -7.89
CA GLY A 4 -7.38 3.78 -9.24
C GLY A 4 -6.63 2.85 -10.19
N THR A 5 -7.34 1.94 -10.85
CA THR A 5 -6.78 0.94 -11.78
C THR A 5 -6.24 1.57 -13.07
N ASP A 6 -6.79 2.72 -13.45
CA ASP A 6 -6.38 3.54 -14.60
C ASP A 6 -5.35 4.62 -14.27
N SER A 7 -4.89 4.68 -13.01
CA SER A 7 -3.95 5.71 -12.57
C SER A 7 -2.56 5.54 -13.20
N VAL A 8 -1.81 6.64 -13.29
CA VAL A 8 -0.38 6.61 -13.67
C VAL A 8 0.40 5.66 -12.76
N LYS A 9 0.03 5.59 -11.47
CA LYS A 9 0.66 4.69 -10.50
C LYS A 9 0.47 3.22 -10.86
N ALA A 10 -0.75 2.83 -11.23
CA ALA A 10 -1.05 1.47 -11.66
C ALA A 10 -0.27 1.10 -12.94
N ARG A 11 -0.19 2.02 -13.92
CA ARG A 11 0.64 1.83 -15.13
C ARG A 11 2.13 1.67 -14.81
N ASN A 12 2.65 2.51 -13.91
CA ASN A 12 4.06 2.43 -13.52
C ASN A 12 4.38 1.09 -12.83
N VAL A 13 3.50 0.61 -11.95
CA VAL A 13 3.67 -0.70 -11.29
C VAL A 13 3.59 -1.85 -12.29
N ALA A 14 2.68 -1.78 -13.27
CA ALA A 14 2.61 -2.78 -14.34
C ALA A 14 3.89 -2.84 -15.20
N ALA A 15 4.53 -1.69 -15.44
CA ALA A 15 5.78 -1.62 -16.19
C ALA A 15 7.02 -1.98 -15.35
N ASN A 16 7.00 -1.68 -14.05
CA ASN A 16 8.06 -1.99 -13.10
C ASN A 16 7.46 -2.20 -11.70
N PRO A 17 7.44 -3.45 -11.19
CA PRO A 17 6.75 -3.76 -9.94
C PRO A 17 7.52 -3.30 -8.70
N ASN A 18 8.77 -2.86 -8.83
CA ASN A 18 9.59 -2.45 -7.68
C ASN A 18 9.02 -1.20 -7.02
N VAL A 19 8.72 -1.29 -5.73
CA VAL A 19 8.14 -0.20 -4.93
C VAL A 19 8.95 0.05 -3.67
N ALA A 20 8.92 1.31 -3.23
CA ALA A 20 9.36 1.74 -1.91
C ALA A 20 8.21 2.52 -1.26
N LEU A 21 7.94 2.24 0.01
CA LEU A 21 6.93 2.92 0.81
C LEU A 21 7.61 3.52 2.04
N HIS A 22 7.28 4.75 2.37
CA HIS A 22 7.91 5.50 3.45
C HIS A 22 6.83 6.17 4.30
N TRP A 23 6.89 5.93 5.60
CA TRP A 23 6.02 6.55 6.59
C TRP A 23 6.83 7.16 7.73
N GLN A 24 6.39 8.30 8.22
CA GLN A 24 6.68 8.70 9.59
C GLN A 24 5.68 7.99 10.51
N VAL A 25 6.19 7.26 11.50
CA VAL A 25 5.36 6.40 12.38
C VAL A 25 5.17 6.97 13.79
N THR A 26 5.94 8.00 14.17
CA THR A 26 5.73 8.75 15.43
C THR A 26 5.95 10.25 15.23
N GLU A 27 5.40 11.06 16.14
CA GLU A 27 5.61 12.53 16.14
C GLU A 27 7.08 12.93 16.34
N LYS A 28 7.90 12.05 16.92
CA LYS A 28 9.34 12.28 17.16
C LYS A 28 10.17 12.15 15.88
N GLY A 29 9.56 11.73 14.77
CA GLY A 29 10.25 11.53 13.50
C GLY A 29 10.79 10.12 13.31
N ASP A 30 10.25 9.11 14.02
CA ASP A 30 10.58 7.73 13.70
C ASP A 30 10.03 7.39 12.31
N GLY A 31 10.83 6.73 11.49
CA GLY A 31 10.51 6.37 10.12
C GLY A 31 10.40 4.86 9.92
N LEU A 32 9.53 4.45 9.00
CA LEU A 32 9.48 3.11 8.45
C LEU A 32 9.60 3.18 6.93
N GLU A 33 10.63 2.55 6.38
CA GLU A 33 10.84 2.40 4.95
C GLU A 33 10.74 0.93 4.56
N VAL A 34 9.91 0.61 3.56
CA VAL A 34 9.65 -0.76 3.09
C VAL A 34 9.87 -0.84 1.60
N TRP A 35 10.62 -1.84 1.16
CA TRP A 35 10.83 -2.17 -0.25
C TRP A 35 10.28 -3.54 -0.57
N GLY A 36 9.84 -3.70 -1.81
CA GLY A 36 9.39 -4.98 -2.34
C GLY A 36 8.84 -4.83 -3.75
N THR A 37 7.98 -5.75 -4.12
CA THR A 37 7.25 -5.72 -5.39
C THR A 37 5.76 -5.49 -5.16
N ALA A 38 5.05 -4.99 -6.18
CA ALA A 38 3.62 -4.75 -6.11
C ALA A 38 2.86 -5.30 -7.32
N THR A 39 1.60 -5.67 -7.09
CA THR A 39 0.63 -6.09 -8.10
C THR A 39 -0.69 -5.35 -7.89
N VAL A 40 -1.42 -5.08 -8.97
CA VAL A 40 -2.77 -4.48 -8.92
C VAL A 40 -3.80 -5.59 -9.16
N HIS A 41 -4.82 -5.63 -8.30
CA HIS A 41 -5.95 -6.56 -8.35
C HIS A 41 -7.25 -5.76 -8.49
N ASP A 42 -7.99 -5.99 -9.56
CA ASP A 42 -9.25 -5.30 -9.88
C ASP A 42 -10.45 -6.25 -9.98
N ASP A 43 -10.24 -7.53 -9.67
CA ASP A 43 -11.30 -8.53 -9.68
C ASP A 43 -12.32 -8.31 -8.55
N LEU A 44 -13.58 -8.63 -8.83
CA LEU A 44 -14.69 -8.38 -7.91
C LEU A 44 -14.58 -9.16 -6.60
N GLU A 45 -13.99 -10.35 -6.64
CA GLU A 45 -13.81 -11.19 -5.44
C GLU A 45 -12.86 -10.52 -4.45
N THR A 46 -11.68 -10.09 -4.92
CA THR A 46 -10.72 -9.32 -4.13
C THR A 46 -11.35 -8.04 -3.61
N LYS A 47 -12.11 -7.33 -4.44
CA LYS A 47 -12.78 -6.09 -4.02
C LYS A 47 -13.75 -6.33 -2.88
N ARG A 48 -14.68 -7.27 -3.01
CA ARG A 48 -15.66 -7.60 -1.96
C ARG A 48 -14.98 -8.04 -0.66
N ARG A 49 -13.93 -8.86 -0.74
CA ARG A 49 -13.19 -9.36 0.42
C ARG A 49 -12.47 -8.25 1.19
N LEU A 50 -11.91 -7.27 0.49
CA LEU A 50 -11.13 -6.19 1.11
C LEU A 50 -11.95 -4.94 1.43
N TRP A 51 -13.21 -4.88 0.98
CA TRP A 51 -14.02 -3.66 1.09
C TRP A 51 -14.35 -3.27 2.52
N THR A 52 -14.53 -4.26 3.39
CA THR A 52 -14.97 -4.09 4.78
C THR A 52 -14.04 -4.83 5.74
N GLY A 53 -13.75 -4.24 6.90
CA GLY A 53 -13.02 -4.91 7.99
C GLY A 53 -11.50 -4.97 7.82
N VAL A 54 -10.95 -4.46 6.71
CA VAL A 54 -9.49 -4.35 6.49
C VAL A 54 -8.98 -2.93 6.72
N PHE A 55 -9.79 -1.92 6.41
CA PHE A 55 -9.46 -0.52 6.59
C PHE A 55 -10.27 0.05 7.75
N ASP A 56 -9.65 0.92 8.55
CA ASP A 56 -10.30 1.60 9.69
C ASP A 56 -11.18 2.79 9.26
N TYR A 57 -11.50 2.89 7.96
CA TYR A 57 -12.31 3.96 7.38
C TYR A 57 -13.22 3.42 6.28
N ASP A 58 -14.33 4.14 6.03
CA ASP A 58 -15.30 3.76 5.00
C ASP A 58 -14.76 4.03 3.59
N LEU A 59 -14.57 2.96 2.82
CA LEU A 59 -14.10 3.05 1.43
C LEU A 59 -15.12 3.70 0.49
N ASN A 60 -16.41 3.71 0.85
CA ASN A 60 -17.44 4.33 0.03
C ASN A 60 -17.27 5.86 -0.03
N LEU A 61 -16.55 6.47 0.92
CA LEU A 61 -16.20 7.90 0.87
C LEU A 61 -15.30 8.24 -0.33
N PHE A 62 -14.58 7.27 -0.86
CA PHE A 62 -13.70 7.41 -2.02
C PHE A 62 -14.30 6.78 -3.28
N ALA A 63 -15.11 5.73 -3.13
CA ALA A 63 -15.75 4.99 -4.21
C ALA A 63 -17.24 4.72 -3.85
N PRO A 64 -18.15 5.69 -4.05
CA PRO A 64 -19.53 5.61 -3.56
C PRO A 64 -20.36 4.44 -4.11
N GLY A 65 -19.95 3.87 -5.25
CA GLY A 65 -20.59 2.70 -5.84
C GLY A 65 -20.25 1.36 -5.17
N GLY A 66 -19.41 1.37 -4.13
CA GLY A 66 -19.00 0.15 -3.44
C GLY A 66 -18.15 -0.78 -4.30
N PRO A 67 -17.95 -2.05 -3.88
CA PRO A 67 -17.11 -2.99 -4.60
C PRO A 67 -17.69 -3.37 -5.97
N ASP A 68 -19.02 -3.37 -6.10
CA ASP A 68 -19.75 -3.81 -7.29
C ASP A 68 -19.83 -2.73 -8.37
N ASN A 69 -20.04 -1.46 -8.00
CA ASN A 69 -20.30 -0.38 -8.98
C ASN A 69 -19.19 0.67 -9.04
N SER A 70 -17.94 0.27 -8.82
CA SER A 70 -16.76 1.14 -8.90
C SER A 70 -15.68 0.51 -9.80
N PRO A 71 -15.86 0.49 -11.13
CA PRO A 71 -14.98 -0.25 -12.05
C PRO A 71 -13.55 0.29 -12.13
N GLY A 72 -13.34 1.57 -11.81
CA GLY A 72 -11.99 2.17 -11.74
C GLY A 72 -11.27 1.90 -10.41
N THR A 73 -11.88 1.21 -9.46
CA THR A 73 -11.30 0.96 -8.13
C THR A 73 -10.75 -0.46 -8.03
N GLY A 74 -9.50 -0.58 -7.59
CA GLY A 74 -8.85 -1.85 -7.30
C GLY A 74 -7.96 -1.75 -6.07
N PHE A 75 -7.22 -2.83 -5.81
CA PHE A 75 -6.32 -2.95 -4.68
C PHE A 75 -4.91 -3.32 -5.13
N MET A 76 -3.93 -2.56 -4.68
CA MET A 76 -2.52 -2.87 -4.85
C MET A 76 -2.04 -3.74 -3.67
N ALA A 77 -1.55 -4.93 -3.97
CA ALA A 77 -0.81 -5.77 -3.03
C ALA A 77 0.66 -5.38 -3.09
N VAL A 78 1.31 -5.30 -1.91
CA VAL A 78 2.76 -5.10 -1.79
C VAL A 78 3.31 -6.34 -1.11
N HIS A 79 4.40 -6.87 -1.65
CA HIS A 79 5.14 -8.01 -1.12
C HIS A 79 6.50 -7.54 -0.59
N PRO A 80 6.61 -7.22 0.72
CA PRO A 80 7.85 -6.72 1.30
C PRO A 80 8.99 -7.73 1.20
N GLU A 81 10.17 -7.23 0.83
CA GLU A 81 11.42 -8.00 0.78
C GLU A 81 12.47 -7.44 1.74
N ARG A 82 12.39 -6.14 2.02
CA ARG A 82 13.27 -5.44 2.96
C ARG A 82 12.50 -4.33 3.65
N ALA A 83 12.78 -4.10 4.92
CA ALA A 83 12.26 -2.98 5.68
C ALA A 83 13.35 -2.38 6.56
N MET A 84 13.18 -1.11 6.91
CA MET A 84 14.08 -0.37 7.77
C MET A 84 13.26 0.51 8.71
N TRP A 85 13.50 0.37 10.01
CA TRP A 85 13.04 1.32 11.01
C TRP A 85 14.16 2.32 11.30
N LEU A 86 13.80 3.59 11.39
CA LEU A 86 14.69 4.72 11.62
C LEU A 86 14.25 5.44 12.89
N GLY A 87 15.00 5.32 13.99
CA GLY A 87 14.70 6.07 15.20
C GLY A 87 15.07 7.54 15.03
N ALA A 88 14.13 8.48 15.20
CA ALA A 88 14.33 9.91 15.01
C ALA A 88 15.14 10.26 13.74
N TYR A 89 14.60 9.92 12.56
CA TYR A 89 15.29 10.07 11.26
C TYR A 89 16.64 9.34 11.17
N GLY A 90 16.83 8.28 11.96
CA GLY A 90 18.07 7.49 12.04
C GLY A 90 19.09 8.01 13.05
N MET A 91 18.86 9.17 13.69
CA MET A 91 19.73 9.68 14.75
C MET A 91 19.71 8.80 16.00
N ASN A 92 18.60 8.10 16.25
CA ASN A 92 18.43 7.16 17.35
C ASN A 92 18.53 5.70 16.88
N GLY A 93 19.34 5.44 15.85
CA GLY A 93 19.63 4.11 15.35
C GLY A 93 18.75 3.66 14.19
N ILE A 94 19.15 2.53 13.60
CA ILE A 94 18.51 1.94 12.42
C ILE A 94 18.41 0.43 12.61
N GLU A 95 17.19 -0.09 12.53
CA GLU A 95 16.93 -1.52 12.51
C GLU A 95 16.54 -1.97 11.11
N ARG A 96 17.02 -3.15 10.69
CA ARG A 96 16.81 -3.67 9.34
C ARG A 96 16.20 -5.05 9.40
N TRP A 97 15.16 -5.24 8.59
CA TRP A 97 14.57 -6.54 8.32
C TRP A 97 14.76 -6.89 6.85
N ARG A 98 14.96 -8.17 6.58
CA ARG A 98 14.94 -8.75 5.25
C ARG A 98 14.16 -10.05 5.30
N LYS A 99 13.38 -10.32 4.24
CA LYS A 99 12.75 -11.63 4.05
C LYS A 99 13.84 -12.71 4.08
N PRO A 100 13.66 -13.80 4.86
CA PRO A 100 14.59 -14.92 4.91
C PRO A 100 14.86 -15.55 3.54
#